data_AF-A0A2V8DQF0-F1
#
_entry.id   AF-A0A2V8DQF0-F1
#
_cell.length_a   1.000
_cell.length_b   1.000
_cell.length_c   1.000
_cell.angle_alpha   90.00
_cell.angle_beta   90.00
_cell.angle_gamma   90.00
#
_symmetry.space_group_name_H-M   'P 1'
#
loop_
_entity.id
_entity.type
_entity.pdbx_description
1 polymer ?
#
loop_
_entity_poly.entity_id
_entity_poly.type
_entity_poly.pdbx_seq_one_letter_code
_entity_poly.pdbx_strand_id
1 'polypeptide(L)'
;MVDQMRADYVDHFKGDWSAGLKRLLSKGAWFRRATYPYLTTVTCAGHATVSSGAFPNSHGVFQNAWWDRAAHRVMTCTEDPDAQDVGYNTSVRGGDSGYRLLIPSFADEMRSQPTSSRFR
;
A
#
# COMPACT_ATOMS: atom_id res chain seq x y z
N MET A 1 -5.22 5.66 -1.31
CA MET A 1 -5.99 4.49 -0.86
C MET A 1 -6.85 4.94 0.32
N VAL A 2 -8.11 4.53 0.40
CA VAL A 2 -8.95 4.76 1.60
C VAL A 2 -9.03 3.43 2.32
N ASP A 3 -8.48 3.34 3.54
CA ASP A 3 -8.43 2.08 4.27
C ASP A 3 -9.84 1.60 4.63
N GLN A 4 -10.05 0.28 4.55
CA GLN A 4 -11.32 -0.38 4.83
C GLN A 4 -12.54 0.13 4.04
N MET A 5 -12.34 0.87 2.94
CA MET A 5 -13.44 1.36 2.10
C MET A 5 -14.04 0.22 1.27
N ARG A 6 -15.11 -0.39 1.80
CA ARG A 6 -15.85 -1.44 1.09
C ARG A 6 -16.56 -0.89 -0.14
N ALA A 7 -16.76 -1.74 -1.14
CA ALA A 7 -17.41 -1.37 -2.39
C ALA A 7 -18.88 -0.92 -2.19
N ASP A 8 -19.61 -1.53 -1.27
CA ASP A 8 -21.02 -1.23 -0.99
C ASP A 8 -21.24 0.15 -0.34
N TYR A 9 -20.22 0.72 0.31
CA TYR A 9 -20.27 2.11 0.79
C TYR A 9 -20.46 3.10 -0.36
N VAL A 10 -19.95 2.78 -1.56
CA VAL A 10 -20.19 3.61 -2.73
C VAL A 10 -21.66 3.62 -3.08
N ASP A 11 -22.33 2.46 -3.13
CA ASP A 11 -23.74 2.41 -3.47
C ASP A 11 -24.64 3.03 -2.40
N HIS A 12 -24.27 2.86 -1.13
CA HIS A 12 -25.04 3.38 -0.01
C HIS A 12 -24.93 4.90 0.15
N PHE A 13 -23.72 5.48 0.03
CA PHE A 13 -23.47 6.89 0.35
C PHE A 13 -23.26 7.80 -0.87
N LYS A 14 -23.18 7.29 -2.11
CA LYS A 14 -22.92 8.16 -3.29
C LYS A 14 -23.94 9.28 -3.49
N GLY A 15 -25.16 9.12 -2.97
CA GLY A 15 -26.20 10.15 -2.99
C GLY A 15 -25.83 11.40 -2.21
N ASP A 16 -25.06 11.24 -1.12
CA ASP A 16 -24.66 12.33 -0.21
C ASP A 16 -23.40 13.06 -0.68
N TRP A 17 -22.70 12.52 -1.68
CA TRP A 17 -21.43 13.09 -2.15
C TRP A 17 -21.67 14.23 -3.13
N SER A 18 -20.99 15.35 -2.91
CA SER A 18 -21.12 16.56 -3.75
C SER A 18 -19.86 16.90 -4.57
N ALA A 19 -18.69 16.37 -4.18
CA ALA A 19 -17.40 16.78 -4.75
C ALA A 19 -16.49 15.58 -5.07
N GLY A 20 -15.24 15.55 -4.58
CA GLY A 20 -14.15 14.65 -4.99
C GLY A 20 -14.56 13.22 -5.36
N LEU A 21 -15.20 12.48 -4.45
CA LEU A 21 -15.66 11.11 -4.72
C LEU A 21 -16.72 11.03 -5.82
N LYS A 22 -17.71 11.95 -5.83
CA LYS A 22 -18.69 12.06 -6.92
C LYS A 22 -18.04 12.37 -8.27
N ARG A 23 -17.00 13.21 -8.29
CA ARG A 23 -16.22 13.48 -9.51
C ARG A 23 -15.54 12.20 -10.02
N LEU A 24 -14.92 11.43 -9.15
CA LEU A 24 -14.26 10.17 -9.53
C LEU A 24 -15.26 9.17 -10.14
N LEU A 25 -16.47 9.06 -9.58
CA LEU A 25 -17.51 8.17 -10.12
C LEU A 25 -18.12 8.65 -11.44
N SER A 26 -18.34 9.95 -11.58
CA SER A 26 -19.09 10.52 -12.73
C SER A 26 -18.21 10.87 -13.93
N LYS A 27 -16.92 11.13 -13.71
CA LYS A 27 -15.97 11.58 -14.76
C LYS A 27 -14.73 10.70 -14.88
N GLY A 28 -14.60 9.66 -14.05
CA GLY A 28 -13.49 8.72 -14.08
C GLY A 28 -13.89 7.35 -14.64
N ALA A 29 -12.92 6.42 -14.65
CA ALA A 29 -13.18 5.01 -14.90
C ALA A 29 -13.55 4.31 -13.58
N TRP A 30 -14.72 3.68 -13.52
CA TRP A 30 -15.22 3.01 -12.32
C TRP A 30 -15.24 1.49 -12.45
N PHE A 31 -14.27 0.83 -11.81
CA PHE A 31 -14.11 -0.62 -11.81
C PHE A 31 -14.89 -1.26 -10.64
N ARG A 32 -16.14 -1.66 -10.90
CA ARG A 32 -17.06 -2.20 -9.88
C ARG A 32 -16.76 -3.63 -9.41
N ARG A 33 -15.87 -4.35 -10.12
CA ARG A 33 -15.51 -5.75 -9.84
C ARG A 33 -14.01 -5.91 -9.57
N ALA A 34 -13.36 -4.87 -9.08
CA ALA A 34 -11.99 -4.96 -8.58
C ALA A 34 -12.00 -5.78 -7.27
N THR A 35 -11.09 -6.73 -7.14
CA THR A 35 -11.00 -7.63 -5.97
C THR A 35 -9.54 -7.88 -5.62
N TYR A 36 -9.28 -8.20 -4.36
CA TYR A 36 -8.00 -8.76 -3.93
C TYR A 36 -8.08 -10.28 -4.06
N PRO A 37 -7.39 -10.91 -5.04
CA PRO A 37 -7.53 -12.35 -5.31
C PRO A 37 -6.61 -13.18 -4.40
N TYR A 38 -6.55 -12.86 -3.11
CA TYR A 38 -5.74 -13.54 -2.11
C TYR A 38 -6.42 -13.58 -0.75
N LEU A 39 -6.02 -14.53 0.08
CA LEU A 39 -6.67 -14.84 1.35
C LEU A 39 -6.59 -13.69 2.36
N THR A 40 -5.42 -13.09 2.51
CA THR A 40 -5.18 -12.12 3.57
C THR A 40 -5.46 -10.70 3.10
N THR A 41 -6.70 -10.24 3.31
CA THR A 41 -7.11 -8.86 3.02
C THR A 41 -6.83 -7.93 4.20
N VAL A 42 -5.55 -7.79 4.56
CA VAL A 42 -5.07 -6.86 5.61
C VAL A 42 -4.32 -5.68 5.02
N THR A 43 -4.16 -4.63 5.82
CA THR A 43 -3.60 -3.33 5.42
C THR A 43 -2.28 -3.44 4.66
N CYS A 44 -1.23 -4.06 5.22
CA CYS A 44 0.08 -4.07 4.58
C CYS A 44 0.09 -4.85 3.25
N ALA A 45 -0.57 -6.01 3.21
CA ALA A 45 -0.68 -6.80 1.98
C ALA A 45 -1.44 -6.03 0.88
N GLY A 46 -2.57 -5.40 1.23
CA GLY A 46 -3.36 -4.56 0.33
C GLY A 46 -2.57 -3.38 -0.24
N HIS A 47 -1.86 -2.65 0.63
CA HIS A 47 -1.06 -1.50 0.21
C HIS A 47 0.11 -1.89 -0.68
N ALA A 48 0.83 -2.96 -0.34
CA ALA A 48 1.93 -3.48 -1.15
C ALA A 48 1.46 -3.97 -2.53
N THR A 49 0.28 -4.61 -2.61
CA THR A 49 -0.31 -4.99 -3.90
C THR A 49 -0.64 -3.77 -4.75
N VAL A 50 -1.32 -2.76 -4.18
CA VAL A 50 -1.69 -1.55 -4.91
C VAL A 50 -0.47 -0.75 -5.36
N SER A 51 0.58 -0.70 -4.53
CA SER A 51 1.78 0.08 -4.83
C SER A 51 2.68 -0.59 -5.87
N SER A 52 2.75 -1.92 -5.91
CA SER A 52 3.66 -2.67 -6.81
C SER A 52 2.99 -3.27 -8.04
N GLY A 53 1.67 -3.44 -8.02
CA GLY A 53 0.95 -4.17 -9.07
C GLY A 53 1.14 -5.70 -9.02
N ALA A 54 1.81 -6.23 -7.99
CA ALA A 54 2.01 -7.67 -7.81
C ALA A 54 1.21 -8.22 -6.61
N PHE A 55 1.18 -9.54 -6.45
CA PHE A 55 0.50 -10.20 -5.33
C PHE A 55 1.47 -10.53 -4.17
N PRO A 56 0.94 -10.87 -2.97
CA PRO A 56 1.77 -11.14 -1.79
C PRO A 56 2.87 -12.19 -1.95
N ASN A 57 2.66 -13.19 -2.81
CA ASN A 57 3.68 -14.19 -3.12
C ASN A 57 4.87 -13.62 -3.91
N SER A 58 4.70 -12.48 -4.60
CA SER A 58 5.76 -11.81 -5.34
C SER A 58 6.41 -10.69 -4.52
N HIS A 59 5.61 -9.80 -3.91
CA HIS A 59 6.16 -8.65 -3.17
C HIS A 59 6.56 -8.97 -1.72
N GLY A 60 6.27 -10.18 -1.22
CA GLY A 60 6.75 -10.68 0.07
C GLY A 60 5.97 -10.24 1.31
N VAL A 61 5.21 -9.14 1.22
CA VAL A 61 4.38 -8.63 2.32
C VAL A 61 2.99 -9.30 2.33
N PHE A 62 2.79 -10.32 3.17
CA PHE A 62 1.55 -11.12 3.20
C PHE A 62 0.66 -10.91 4.44
N GLN A 63 1.17 -10.24 5.48
CA GLN A 63 0.45 -9.94 6.73
C GLN A 63 0.86 -8.57 7.28
N ASN A 64 0.14 -8.07 8.28
CA ASN A 64 0.57 -6.86 9.02
C ASN A 64 1.73 -7.14 9.98
N ALA A 65 1.82 -8.37 10.47
CA ALA A 65 2.92 -8.87 11.27
C ALA A 65 3.01 -10.39 11.13
N TRP A 66 4.21 -10.95 11.24
CA TRP A 66 4.41 -12.39 11.20
C TRP A 66 5.62 -12.81 12.03
N TRP A 67 5.69 -14.09 12.36
CA TRP A 67 6.85 -14.67 13.04
C TRP A 67 8.06 -14.67 12.11
N ASP A 68 9.09 -13.92 12.47
CA ASP A 68 10.39 -13.95 11.82
C ASP A 68 11.26 -15.04 12.46
N ARG A 69 11.68 -16.01 11.65
CA ARG A 69 12.47 -17.15 12.15
C ARG A 69 13.89 -16.76 12.53
N ALA A 70 14.49 -15.77 11.86
CA ALA A 70 15.85 -15.35 12.15
C ALA A 70 15.89 -14.48 13.42
N ALA A 71 14.90 -13.61 13.59
CA ALA A 71 14.79 -12.76 14.77
C ALA A 71 14.13 -13.45 15.99
N HIS A 72 13.57 -14.65 15.81
CA HIS A 72 12.86 -15.41 16.85
C HIS A 72 11.75 -14.60 17.56
N ARG A 73 11.03 -13.78 16.80
CA ARG A 73 9.92 -12.95 17.32
C ARG A 73 8.96 -12.57 16.21
N VAL A 74 7.81 -12.04 16.61
CA VAL A 74 6.89 -11.37 15.68
C VAL A 74 7.49 -10.03 15.27
N MET A 75 7.48 -9.74 13.98
CA MET A 75 7.89 -8.47 13.40
C MET A 75 6.73 -7.87 12.60
N THR A 76 6.62 -6.55 12.59
CA THR A 76 5.62 -5.86 11.75
C THR A 76 6.09 -5.80 10.29
N CYS A 77 5.16 -5.47 9.40
CA CYS A 77 5.39 -5.48 7.95
C CYS A 77 6.43 -4.45 7.46
N THR A 78 6.63 -3.37 8.21
CA THR A 78 7.57 -2.27 7.89
C THR A 78 8.83 -2.28 8.75
N GLU A 79 8.84 -3.08 9.82
CA GLU A 79 9.96 -3.08 10.76
C GLU A 79 11.28 -3.45 10.08
N ASP A 80 12.24 -2.55 10.23
CA ASP A 80 13.57 -2.59 9.65
C ASP A 80 14.62 -2.38 10.76
N PRO A 81 15.39 -3.41 11.13
CA PRO A 81 16.46 -3.30 12.14
C PRO A 81 17.59 -2.34 11.78
N ASP A 82 17.76 -2.02 10.48
CA ASP A 82 18.84 -1.16 9.97
C ASP A 82 18.38 0.29 9.77
N ALA A 83 17.09 0.58 9.97
CA ALA A 83 16.53 1.92 9.90
C ALA A 83 16.40 2.57 11.29
N GLN A 84 16.29 3.90 11.30
CA GLN A 84 15.98 4.67 12.50
C GLN A 84 14.83 5.64 12.21
N ASP A 85 13.79 5.56 13.02
CA ASP A 85 12.66 6.47 12.91
C ASP A 85 13.07 7.91 13.23
N VAL A 86 12.51 8.86 12.47
CA VAL A 86 12.73 10.29 12.66
C VAL A 86 11.46 10.93 13.21
N GLY A 87 11.50 11.31 14.49
CA GLY A 87 10.39 11.95 15.18
C GLY A 87 10.39 13.48 15.03
N TYR A 88 9.21 14.10 15.08
CA TYR A 88 9.07 15.56 15.14
C TYR A 88 8.76 16.01 16.57
N ASN A 89 9.67 16.78 17.19
CA ASN A 89 9.58 17.27 18.58
C ASN A 89 9.37 16.17 19.65
N THR A 90 9.68 14.92 19.32
CA THR A 90 9.66 13.81 20.27
C THR A 90 10.74 12.80 19.89
N SER A 91 11.34 12.15 20.88
CA SER A 91 12.21 11.01 20.65
C SER A 91 11.36 9.78 20.31
N VAL A 92 11.68 9.14 19.19
CA VAL A 92 11.07 7.89 18.74
C VAL A 92 12.10 6.76 18.82
N ARG A 93 11.62 5.53 18.92
CA ARG A 93 12.44 4.32 18.93
C ARG A 93 11.83 3.34 17.92
N GLY A 94 12.69 2.60 17.25
CA GLY A 94 12.28 1.72 16.16
C GLY A 94 12.95 2.13 14.85
N GLY A 95 12.63 1.36 13.83
CA GLY A 95 13.03 1.59 12.45
C GLY A 95 11.95 1.01 11.56
N ASP A 96 11.39 1.84 10.69
CA ASP A 96 10.42 1.44 9.69
C ASP A 96 10.90 1.84 8.29
N SER A 97 10.85 0.89 7.35
CA SER A 97 11.20 1.14 5.96
C SER A 97 10.49 0.19 4.99
N GLY A 98 10.79 0.34 3.69
CA GLY A 98 10.36 -0.60 2.65
C GLY A 98 11.19 -1.90 2.60
N TYR A 99 12.07 -2.16 3.57
CA TYR A 99 13.04 -3.27 3.59
C TYR A 99 12.45 -4.65 3.27
N ARG A 100 11.20 -4.90 3.66
CA ARG A 100 10.51 -6.19 3.45
C ARG A 100 9.79 -6.31 2.09
N LEU A 101 9.74 -5.23 1.31
CA LEU A 101 9.16 -5.24 -0.02
C LEU A 101 10.20 -5.81 -1.01
N LEU A 102 9.92 -7.01 -1.54
CA LEU A 102 10.89 -7.75 -2.38
C LEU A 102 11.00 -7.24 -3.83
N ILE A 103 10.08 -6.37 -4.23
CA ILE A 103 10.02 -5.81 -5.59
C ILE A 103 9.80 -4.30 -5.53
N PRO A 104 10.19 -3.55 -6.58
CA PRO A 104 9.94 -2.11 -6.64
C PRO A 104 8.45 -1.78 -6.60
N SER A 105 8.11 -0.66 -5.97
CA SER A 105 6.79 -0.04 -6.16
C SER A 105 6.74 0.71 -7.49
N PHE A 106 5.54 1.06 -7.93
CA PHE A 106 5.32 1.95 -9.07
C PHE A 106 6.05 3.30 -8.89
N ALA A 107 6.15 3.81 -7.66
CA ALA A 107 6.89 5.03 -7.39
C ALA A 107 8.41 4.85 -7.57
N ASP A 108 8.94 3.71 -7.16
CA ASP A 108 10.36 3.37 -7.38
C ASP A 108 10.65 3.23 -8.87
N GLU A 109 9.76 2.58 -9.62
CA GLU A 109 9.88 2.47 -11.08
C GLU A 109 9.78 3.82 -11.78
N MET A 110 8.90 4.73 -11.34
CA MET A 110 8.87 6.09 -11.88
C MET A 110 10.17 6.85 -11.59
N ARG A 111 10.74 6.67 -10.39
CA ARG A 111 11.99 7.32 -9.99
C ARG A 111 13.19 6.78 -10.77
N SER A 112 13.18 5.49 -11.12
CA SER A 112 14.26 4.84 -11.87
C SER A 112 14.30 5.27 -13.35
N GLN A 113 13.21 5.86 -13.88
CA GLN A 113 13.16 6.28 -15.27
C GLN A 113 14.12 7.44 -15.59
N PRO A 114 14.81 7.41 -16.74
CA PRO A 114 15.63 8.53 -17.20
C PRO A 114 14.80 9.80 -17.40
N THR A 115 15.32 10.94 -16.94
CA THR A 115 14.71 12.27 -17.11
C THR A 115 14.58 12.71 -18.57
N SER A 116 15.29 12.05 -19.50
CA SER A 116 15.23 12.30 -20.95
C SER A 116 14.01 11.71 -21.65
N SER A 117 13.18 10.93 -20.96
CA SER A 117 11.96 10.31 -21.51
C SER A 117 10.72 11.23 -21.52
N ARG A 118 10.88 12.54 -21.24
CA ARG A 118 9.78 13.50 -21.40
C ARG A 118 9.28 13.44 -22.84
N PHE A 119 8.07 12.92 -23.00
CA PHE A 119 7.31 12.77 -24.23
C PHE A 119 7.63 13.88 -25.24
N ARG A 120 8.21 13.48 -26.38
CA ARG A 120 8.04 14.19 -27.64
C ARG A 120 6.68 13.85 -28.22
#